data_AF-A0A8X6PR97-F1
#
_entry.id   AF-A0A8X6PR97-F1
#
_cell.length_a   1.000
_cell.length_b   1.000
_cell.length_c   1.000
_cell.angle_alpha   90.00
_cell.angle_beta   90.00
_cell.angle_gamma   90.00
#
_symmetry.space_group_name_H-M   'P 1'
#
loop_
_entity.id
_entity.type
_entity.pdbx_description
1 polymer ?
#
loop_
_entity_poly.entity_id
_entity_poly.type
_entity_poly.pdbx_seq_one_letter_code
_entity_poly.pdbx_strand_id
1 'polypeptide(L)'
;MNFPLLAFNEDDEISSYTFIQDNKRLLFGTDFMKPYCSICNRQFSRLKSLRRHHQVVHALFPKVFACNWCPRSYNRKDNLKQHVNMCHVDVMKENF
;
A
#
# COMPACT_ATOMS: atom_id res chain seq x y z
N MET A 1 31.01 -5.28 5.84
CA MET A 1 29.79 -4.74 5.20
C MET A 1 29.58 -5.52 3.92
N ASN A 2 28.56 -6.35 3.86
CA ASN A 2 28.34 -7.27 2.75
C ASN A 2 26.85 -7.22 2.40
N PHE A 3 26.50 -6.46 1.38
CA PHE A 3 25.16 -6.47 0.79
C PHE A 3 25.14 -7.56 -0.28
N PRO A 4 24.36 -8.65 -0.13
CA PRO A 4 24.33 -9.70 -1.15
C PRO A 4 23.68 -9.18 -2.44
N LEU A 5 24.28 -9.59 -3.56
CA LEU A 5 23.91 -9.26 -4.93
C LEU A 5 22.42 -9.57 -5.21
N LEU A 6 21.71 -8.59 -5.78
CA LEU A 6 20.31 -8.71 -6.19
C LEU A 6 20.22 -9.37 -7.57
N ALA A 7 19.53 -10.51 -7.65
CA ALA A 7 19.04 -11.06 -8.90
C ALA A 7 17.88 -10.18 -9.40
N PHE A 8 18.07 -9.61 -10.58
CA PHE A 8 17.01 -8.92 -11.33
C PHE A 8 16.10 -9.99 -11.94
N ASN A 9 14.84 -10.05 -11.50
CA ASN A 9 13.77 -10.74 -12.21
C ASN A 9 12.77 -9.66 -12.65
N GLU A 10 12.57 -9.52 -13.96
CA GLU A 10 11.87 -8.40 -14.60
C GLU A 10 10.33 -8.52 -14.61
N ASP A 11 9.73 -9.58 -14.08
CA ASP A 11 8.27 -9.81 -14.21
C ASP A 11 7.49 -10.03 -12.90
N ASP A 12 8.09 -9.80 -11.74
CA ASP A 12 7.35 -9.78 -10.47
C ASP A 12 7.37 -8.38 -9.87
N GLU A 13 6.17 -7.79 -9.74
CA GLU A 13 5.92 -6.58 -8.94
C GLU A 13 6.82 -6.62 -7.70
N ILE A 14 7.69 -5.62 -7.55
CA ILE A 14 8.59 -5.48 -6.40
C ILE A 14 7.76 -5.65 -5.12
N SER A 15 7.79 -6.89 -4.62
CA SER A 15 7.47 -7.28 -3.27
C SER A 15 8.42 -6.45 -2.43
N SER A 16 7.90 -5.36 -1.87
CA SER A 16 8.63 -4.44 -1.01
C SER A 16 9.07 -5.20 0.23
N TYR A 17 10.22 -5.86 0.10
CA TYR A 17 11.04 -6.50 1.12
C TYR A 17 10.34 -6.62 2.49
N THR A 18 9.56 -7.68 2.65
CA THR A 18 9.33 -8.43 3.90
C THR A 18 9.48 -7.64 5.22
N PHE A 19 8.40 -6.95 5.63
CA PHE A 19 8.18 -6.52 7.02
C PHE A 19 6.73 -6.71 7.50
N ILE A 20 5.93 -7.44 6.72
CA ILE A 20 4.59 -7.88 7.12
C ILE A 20 4.76 -9.27 7.74
N GLN A 21 4.91 -9.32 9.07
CA GLN A 21 4.93 -10.60 9.76
C GLN A 21 3.51 -11.19 9.74
N ASP A 22 3.32 -12.25 8.98
CA ASP A 22 2.22 -13.18 9.19
C ASP A 22 2.52 -13.92 10.52
N ASN A 23 1.95 -13.40 11.61
CA ASN A 23 2.09 -13.99 12.94
C ASN A 23 1.40 -15.38 12.98
N LYS A 24 2.09 -16.43 12.54
CA LYS A 24 1.80 -17.81 12.93
C LYS A 24 2.63 -18.13 14.17
N ARG A 25 1.93 -18.42 15.29
CA ARG A 25 2.38 -18.86 16.64
C ARG A 25 2.78 -17.67 17.54
N LEU A 26 2.09 -17.39 18.65
CA LEU A 26 1.84 -18.30 19.78
C LEU A 26 0.39 -18.20 20.31
N LEU A 27 -0.24 -19.36 20.53
CA LEU A 27 -1.52 -19.47 21.24
C LEU A 27 -1.26 -19.57 22.74
N PHE A 28 -1.50 -18.48 23.47
CA PHE A 28 -1.76 -18.52 24.91
C PHE A 28 -2.84 -17.46 25.23
N GLY A 29 -4.10 -17.89 25.32
CA GLY A 29 -5.20 -17.12 25.89
C GLY A 29 -5.82 -16.03 25.01
N THR A 30 -6.97 -16.32 24.40
CA THR A 30 -8.12 -15.44 24.06
C THR A 30 -7.95 -14.06 23.42
N ASP A 31 -6.74 -13.60 23.04
CA ASP A 31 -6.55 -12.28 22.43
C ASP A 31 -6.18 -12.40 20.95
N PHE A 32 -7.06 -11.94 20.06
CA PHE A 32 -6.79 -11.86 18.63
C PHE A 32 -5.70 -10.81 18.39
N MET A 33 -4.44 -11.26 18.25
CA MET A 33 -3.32 -10.38 17.91
C MET A 33 -3.61 -9.59 16.63
N LYS A 34 -3.75 -8.28 16.79
CA LYS A 34 -3.99 -7.35 15.68
C LYS A 34 -2.73 -7.21 14.83
N PRO A 35 -2.82 -7.26 13.48
CA PRO A 35 -1.69 -6.95 12.60
C PRO A 35 -1.07 -5.60 12.98
N TYR A 36 0.25 -5.51 13.05
CA TYR A 36 0.94 -4.27 13.41
C TYR A 36 2.13 -4.00 12.49
N CYS A 37 2.48 -2.71 12.35
CA CYS A 37 3.67 -2.27 11.64
C CYS A 37 4.87 -2.41 12.56
N SER A 38 5.89 -3.13 12.13
CA SER A 38 7.16 -3.30 12.86
C SER A 38 8.08 -2.07 12.82
N ILE A 39 7.81 -1.11 11.93
CA ILE A 39 8.61 0.12 11.79
C ILE A 39 8.10 1.21 12.73
N CYS A 40 6.78 1.36 12.87
CA CYS A 40 6.16 2.41 13.69
C CYS A 40 5.24 1.90 14.81
N ASN A 41 5.19 0.57 15.03
CA ASN A 41 4.36 -0.12 16.03
C ASN A 41 2.85 0.15 15.95
N ARG A 42 2.36 0.71 14.84
CA ARG A 42 0.93 0.98 14.65
C ARG A 42 0.15 -0.32 14.43
N GLN A 43 -0.94 -0.49 15.17
CA GLN A 43 -1.84 -1.63 15.03
C GLN A 43 -2.95 -1.37 13.99
N PHE A 44 -3.40 -2.44 13.35
CA PHE A 44 -4.40 -2.45 12.30
C PHE A 44 -5.41 -3.57 12.53
N SER A 45 -6.66 -3.35 12.12
CA SER A 45 -7.71 -4.37 12.23
C SER A 45 -7.61 -5.48 11.18
N ARG A 46 -6.85 -5.26 10.10
CA ARG A 46 -6.76 -6.18 8.95
C ARG A 46 -5.38 -6.11 8.30
N LEU A 47 -4.89 -7.24 7.80
CA LEU A 47 -3.59 -7.34 7.11
C LEU A 47 -3.51 -6.43 5.89
N LYS A 48 -4.59 -6.33 5.11
CA LYS A 48 -4.67 -5.41 3.95
C LYS A 48 -4.44 -3.95 4.32
N SER A 49 -4.87 -3.55 5.51
CA SER A 49 -4.70 -2.17 6.00
C SER A 49 -3.23 -1.91 6.37
N LEU A 50 -2.57 -2.90 6.99
CA LEU A 50 -1.14 -2.87 7.30
C LEU A 50 -0.29 -2.80 6.02
N ARG A 51 -0.59 -3.65 5.03
CA ARG A 51 0.11 -3.64 3.73
C ARG A 51 0.02 -2.27 3.05
N ARG A 52 -1.20 -1.72 2.96
CA ARG A 52 -1.41 -0.37 2.41
C ARG A 52 -0.65 0.69 3.20
N HIS A 53 -0.63 0.60 4.52
CA HIS A 53 0.12 1.54 5.35
C HIS A 53 1.62 1.51 5.03
N HIS A 54 2.22 0.32 4.90
CA HIS A 54 3.62 0.20 4.49
C HIS A 54 3.87 0.85 3.13
N GLN A 55 3.03 0.55 2.14
CA GLN A 55 3.16 1.10 0.78
C GLN A 55 3.06 2.63 0.72
N VAL A 56 2.29 3.25 1.62
CA VAL A 56 2.05 4.70 1.59
C VAL A 56 3.02 5.46 2.50
N VAL A 57 3.46 4.87 3.61
CA VAL A 57 4.21 5.56 4.67
C VAL A 57 5.68 5.14 4.73
N HIS A 58 5.98 3.89 4.41
CA HIS A 58 7.31 3.29 4.59
C HIS A 58 7.95 2.83 3.28
N ALA A 59 7.30 3.04 2.13
CA ALA A 59 7.89 2.78 0.83
C ALA A 59 8.95 3.84 0.52
N LEU A 60 10.12 3.39 0.06
CA LEU A 60 11.19 4.28 -0.41
C LEU A 60 10.75 5.10 -1.63
N PHE A 61 9.97 4.48 -2.52
CA PHE A 61 9.38 5.12 -3.69
C PHE A 61 7.86 4.93 -3.63
N PRO A 62 7.11 5.86 -3.01
CA PRO A 62 5.66 5.73 -2.89
C PRO A 62 5.00 5.86 -4.26
N LYS A 63 4.18 4.87 -4.61
CA LYS A 63 3.38 4.92 -5.84
C LYS A 63 2.34 6.03 -5.73
N VAL A 64 2.40 6.98 -6.65
CA VAL A 64 1.40 8.03 -6.80
C VAL A 64 0.52 7.79 -8.02
N PHE A 65 -0.72 8.26 -7.93
CA PHE A 65 -1.73 8.19 -8.97
C PHE A 65 -2.08 9.62 -9.34
N ALA A 66 -1.51 10.10 -10.44
CA ALA A 66 -1.76 11.44 -10.95
C ALA A 66 -3.12 11.51 -11.64
N CYS A 67 -3.78 12.65 -11.52
CA CYS A 67 -4.94 12.97 -12.33
C CYS A 67 -4.49 13.43 -13.71
N ASN A 68 -5.15 12.94 -14.76
CA ASN A 68 -4.83 13.33 -16.14
C ASN A 68 -5.38 14.73 -16.51
N TRP A 69 -6.31 15.26 -15.73
CA TRP A 69 -7.02 16.52 -16.05
C TRP A 69 -6.63 17.68 -15.13
N CYS A 70 -5.82 17.44 -14.11
CA CYS A 70 -5.35 18.48 -13.20
C CYS A 70 -4.04 18.06 -12.53
N PRO A 71 -3.26 18.99 -11.95
CA PRO A 71 -1.95 18.69 -11.34
C PRO A 71 -2.04 17.91 -10.02
N ARG A 72 -3.23 17.46 -9.59
CA ARG A 72 -3.39 16.71 -8.33
C ARG A 72 -2.93 15.27 -8.49
N SER A 73 -2.27 14.76 -7.46
CA SER A 73 -1.86 13.37 -7.35
C SER A 73 -2.29 12.78 -6.00
N TYR A 74 -2.49 11.47 -6.00
CA TYR A 74 -3.03 10.73 -4.86
C TYR A 74 -2.15 9.52 -4.55
N ASN A 75 -1.98 9.19 -3.28
CA ASN A 75 -1.27 7.98 -2.85
C ASN A 75 -2.12 6.70 -2.98
N ARG A 76 -3.38 6.80 -3.43
CA ARG A 76 -4.32 5.69 -3.55
C ARG A 76 -5.23 5.83 -4.78
N LYS A 77 -5.49 4.71 -5.46
CA LYS A 77 -6.37 4.65 -6.65
C LYS A 77 -7.81 5.09 -6.36
N ASP A 78 -8.38 4.66 -5.22
CA ASP A 78 -9.76 5.00 -4.88
C ASP A 78 -9.93 6.48 -4.56
N ASN A 79 -8.92 7.11 -3.96
CA ASN A 79 -8.91 8.56 -3.77
C ASN A 79 -8.88 9.31 -5.12
N LEU A 80 -8.05 8.87 -6.08
CA LEU A 80 -8.05 9.43 -7.42
C LEU A 80 -9.42 9.24 -8.09
N LYS A 81 -10.01 8.04 -8.02
CA LYS A 81 -11.32 7.76 -8.62
C LYS A 81 -12.40 8.68 -8.04
N GLN A 82 -12.42 8.87 -6.72
CA GLN A 82 -13.35 9.79 -6.07
C GLN A 82 -13.13 11.24 -6.53
N HIS A 83 -11.87 11.67 -6.63
CA HIS A 83 -11.53 12.99 -7.17
C HIS A 83 -12.08 13.20 -8.59
N VAL A 84 -11.81 12.26 -9.49
CA VAL A 84 -12.29 12.36 -10.89
C VAL A 84 -13.82 12.37 -10.92
N ASN A 85 -14.49 11.51 -10.15
CA ASN A 85 -15.94 11.48 -10.07
C ASN A 85 -16.58 12.77 -9.55
N MET A 86 -15.87 13.57 -8.74
CA MET A 86 -16.41 14.80 -8.14
C MET A 86 -15.96 16.08 -8.86
N CYS A 87 -14.74 16.10 -9.38
CA CYS A 87 -14.12 17.30 -9.99
C CYS A 87 -14.05 17.23 -11.51
N HIS A 88 -14.17 16.05 -12.11
CA HIS A 88 -14.12 15.80 -13.56
C HIS A 88 -15.33 14.94 -13.99
N VAL A 89 -16.51 15.32 -13.49
CA VAL A 89 -17.78 14.59 -13.69
C VAL A 89 -18.10 14.37 -15.16
N ASP A 90 -17.76 15.34 -16.01
CA ASP A 90 -18.03 15.31 -17.44
C ASP A 90 -17.18 14.27 -18.19
N VAL A 91 -16.01 13.91 -17.66
CA VAL A 91 -15.09 12.96 -18.31
C VAL A 91 -15.50 11.50 -18.08
N MET A 92 -16.28 11.22 -17.03
CA MET A 92 -16.76 9.86 -16.76
C MET A 92 -17.90 9.42 -17.69
N LYS A 93 -18.48 10.33 -18.50
CA LYS A 93 -19.60 10.05 -19.41
C LYS A 93 -19.17 9.51 -20.79
N GLU A 94 -17.89 9.65 -21.16
CA GLU A 94 -17.39 9.25 -22.49
C GLU A 94 -16.73 7.86 -22.53
N ASN A 95 -16.83 7.08 -21.45
CA ASN A 95 -16.29 5.71 -21.37
C ASN A 95 -17.38 4.62 -21.31
N PHE A 96 -18.57 4.90 -21.84
CA PHE A 96 -19.68 3.95 -22.01
C PHE A 96 -20.11 3.84 -23.48
#